data_AF-A0AAU4URE0-F1
#
_entry.id   AF-A0AAU4URE0-F1
#
_cell.length_a   1.000
_cell.length_b   1.000
_cell.length_c   1.000
_cell.angle_alpha   90.00
_cell.angle_beta   90.00
_cell.angle_gamma   90.00
#
_symmetry.space_group_name_H-M   'P 1'
#
loop_
_entity.id
_entity.type
_entity.pdbx_description
1 polymer ?
#
loop_
_entity_poly.entity_id
_entity_poly.type
_entity_poly.pdbx_seq_one_letter_code
_entity_poly.pdbx_strand_id
1 'polypeptide(L)'
;MRLPVQKSANPPASPAGKVEPGEAFEATAVRELAEEAGLRSLPESVLLVGTLCDSTHGFTRVTEIARLTDYTGEPTVREPELITRWEWHTPSALRCLPQPLFTASAQALNTVWPGLLPDVPPAHHTPRPAGDVALTFTESATTVRLREQLVRHLTETGWTDTPELQRAFNAVPRHAFLPEQPHARTYANEAVATVFDETTGRSMSSVSQPEMQAIMLSRAGLRPGDNVLEIGGGYNASLIAELVGESGSVVCVEIDPYVHARTERFLAETGYADRVRAVLGDGTHGAPGHLIPEKGFDAIIVTVAANDVPQRWTGQLAEGGHLVVPLRIGGFTRAVRLRREGSVLVSTAISACGFVPMQGAGRWDESPILIGDTGYGIRWEDTSPVPLDGLDSALAAGGVALWTGVTVRSGETFEDLQLWLATSLSQFCRMEGDPDRPGPVRLPKRSSAEAIVLGRSLACLMTERREHDEAESTSLWEFGVQGFGPDGKAAADTLAAAVRAWDRELRNRATPRLTVMPAGTPDSALPAGHVVEKPDRRIVVSWPGRDEAAGLAVGRNTTQEGLDEQ
;
A
#
# COMPACT_ATOMS: atom_id res chain seq x y z
N MET A 1 2.00 20.56 -3.43
CA MET A 1 3.20 21.41 -3.30
C MET A 1 4.01 21.22 -4.56
N ARG A 2 4.15 22.29 -5.34
CA ARG A 2 5.04 22.34 -6.50
C ARG A 2 6.24 23.16 -6.06
N LEU A 3 7.46 22.76 -6.39
CA LEU A 3 8.67 23.54 -6.13
C LEU A 3 9.26 24.08 -7.43
N PRO A 4 9.63 25.36 -7.52
CA PRO A 4 10.36 25.86 -8.67
C PRO A 4 11.81 25.40 -8.49
N VAL A 5 12.22 24.38 -9.22
CA VAL A 5 13.63 23.95 -9.26
C VAL A 5 14.06 23.95 -10.71
N GLN A 6 14.67 25.06 -11.18
CA GLN A 6 15.79 25.02 -12.12
C GLN A 6 16.46 26.40 -12.33
N LYS A 7 17.42 26.75 -11.49
CA LYS A 7 18.53 27.65 -11.87
C LYS A 7 19.46 26.89 -12.85
N SER A 8 19.95 27.54 -13.90
CA SER A 8 21.04 26.99 -14.73
C SER A 8 22.35 27.68 -14.40
N ALA A 9 22.73 27.63 -13.13
CA ALA A 9 24.09 27.29 -12.80
C ALA A 9 24.10 25.77 -12.67
N ASN A 10 25.00 25.05 -13.31
CA ASN A 10 25.21 23.63 -13.00
C ASN A 10 25.79 23.61 -11.56
N PRO A 11 25.08 23.18 -10.50
CA PRO A 11 23.84 22.36 -10.39
C PRO A 11 22.46 23.06 -10.08
N PRO A 12 21.30 22.36 -10.25
CA PRO A 12 19.95 22.93 -10.03
C PRO A 12 19.73 23.53 -8.63
N ALA A 13 18.96 24.63 -8.55
CA ALA A 13 18.71 25.37 -7.31
C ALA A 13 17.28 25.96 -7.19
N SER A 14 16.89 26.25 -5.94
CA SER A 14 15.68 27.00 -5.57
C SER A 14 15.92 28.52 -5.62
N PRO A 15 14.86 29.35 -5.63
CA PRO A 15 15.02 30.80 -5.56
C PRO A 15 15.80 31.25 -4.32
N ALA A 16 16.81 32.10 -4.49
CA ALA A 16 17.64 32.57 -3.38
C ALA A 16 18.53 33.77 -3.74
N GLY A 17 18.72 34.68 -2.79
CA GLY A 17 19.74 35.71 -2.89
C GLY A 17 20.13 36.32 -1.55
N LYS A 18 20.75 37.51 -1.62
CA LYS A 18 21.41 38.13 -0.46
C LYS A 18 20.43 39.03 0.28
N VAL A 19 20.51 39.01 1.61
CA VAL A 19 19.80 39.97 2.45
C VAL A 19 20.43 41.34 2.27
N GLU A 20 19.63 42.33 1.90
CA GLU A 20 20.09 43.71 1.79
C GLU A 20 20.17 44.41 3.16
N PRO A 21 21.02 45.44 3.33
CA PRO A 21 21.11 46.17 4.59
C PRO A 21 19.76 46.74 5.05
N GLY A 22 19.29 46.29 6.21
CA GLY A 22 18.01 46.72 6.81
C GLY A 22 16.79 45.89 6.40
N GLU A 23 16.97 44.86 5.57
CA GLU A 23 15.92 43.95 5.13
C GLU A 23 15.72 42.79 6.13
N ALA A 24 14.47 42.40 6.39
CA ALA A 24 14.14 41.19 7.13
C ALA A 24 14.19 39.96 6.22
N PHE A 25 14.50 38.78 6.76
CA PHE A 25 14.63 37.55 5.96
C PHE A 25 13.36 37.19 5.16
N GLU A 26 12.18 37.43 5.73
CA GLU A 26 10.89 37.23 5.08
C GLU A 26 10.72 38.18 3.89
N ALA A 27 11.13 39.44 4.03
CA ALA A 27 11.09 40.43 2.95
C ALA A 27 12.10 40.07 1.85
N THR A 28 13.31 39.63 2.22
CA THR A 28 14.30 39.10 1.28
C THR A 28 13.73 37.93 0.49
N ALA A 29 13.10 36.94 1.15
CA ALA A 29 12.54 35.78 0.48
C ALA A 29 11.45 36.16 -0.54
N VAL A 30 10.57 37.12 -0.19
CA VAL A 30 9.54 37.64 -1.11
C VAL A 30 10.15 38.38 -2.30
N ARG A 31 11.17 39.22 -2.06
CA ARG A 31 11.86 39.97 -3.11
C ARG A 31 12.57 39.03 -4.09
N GLU A 32 13.41 38.13 -3.59
CA GLU A 32 14.17 37.17 -4.41
C GLU A 32 13.24 36.25 -5.20
N LEU A 33 12.11 35.83 -4.61
CA LEU A 33 11.08 35.07 -5.30
C LEU A 33 10.47 35.85 -6.49
N ALA A 34 10.23 37.14 -6.31
CA ALA A 34 9.71 38.00 -7.37
C ALA A 34 10.76 38.32 -8.45
N GLU A 35 12.02 38.51 -8.04
CA GLU A 35 13.15 38.82 -8.91
C GLU A 35 13.55 37.62 -9.77
N GLU A 36 13.71 36.43 -9.19
CA GLU A 36 14.17 35.26 -9.94
C GLU A 36 13.01 34.51 -10.65
N ALA A 37 11.81 34.44 -10.04
CA ALA A 37 10.69 33.64 -10.52
C ALA A 37 9.44 34.42 -10.95
N GLY A 38 9.37 35.73 -10.69
CA GLY A 38 8.19 36.54 -11.02
C GLY A 38 6.95 36.21 -10.17
N LEU A 39 7.10 35.39 -9.14
CA LEU A 39 6.04 35.01 -8.21
C LEU A 39 5.89 36.08 -7.12
N ARG A 40 4.66 36.34 -6.69
CA ARG A 40 4.35 37.35 -5.67
C ARG A 40 3.87 36.68 -4.39
N SER A 41 4.38 37.12 -3.26
CA SER A 41 3.91 36.71 -1.94
C SER A 41 3.99 37.90 -0.98
N LEU A 42 3.55 37.69 0.26
CA LEU A 42 3.63 38.66 1.34
C LEU A 42 4.59 38.13 2.42
N PRO A 43 5.34 39.00 3.13
CA PRO A 43 6.26 38.54 4.16
C PRO A 43 5.61 37.67 5.25
N GLU A 44 4.35 37.94 5.60
CA GLU A 44 3.55 37.12 6.53
C GLU A 44 3.24 35.71 6.02
N SER A 45 3.37 35.47 4.72
CA SER A 45 3.22 34.15 4.09
C SER A 45 4.54 33.39 4.00
N VAL A 46 5.61 33.91 4.60
CA VAL A 46 6.92 33.28 4.67
C VAL A 46 7.14 32.68 6.06
N LEU A 47 7.35 31.36 6.10
CA LEU A 47 7.77 30.64 7.28
C LEU A 47 9.28 30.39 7.23
N LEU A 48 10.02 30.96 8.17
CA LEU A 48 11.45 30.64 8.34
C LEU A 48 11.60 29.32 9.10
N VAL A 49 12.05 28.29 8.40
CA VAL A 49 12.06 26.90 8.92
C VAL A 49 13.38 26.51 9.58
N GLY A 50 14.46 27.25 9.30
CA GLY A 50 15.74 26.97 9.93
C GLY A 50 16.88 27.79 9.38
N THR A 51 17.91 27.93 10.20
CA THR A 51 19.15 28.62 9.85
C THR A 51 20.22 27.58 9.56
N LEU A 52 20.74 27.56 8.33
CA LEU A 52 21.89 26.78 7.92
C LEU A 52 23.16 27.61 8.14
N CYS A 53 24.15 27.02 8.81
CA CYS A 53 25.48 27.61 8.96
C CYS A 53 26.53 26.67 8.35
N ASP A 54 27.23 27.11 7.31
CA ASP A 54 28.29 26.35 6.67
C ASP A 54 29.55 27.18 6.41
N SER A 55 30.63 26.51 6.02
CA SER A 55 31.86 27.17 5.58
C SER A 55 32.07 26.91 4.09
N THR A 56 32.13 27.98 3.31
CA THR A 56 32.43 27.89 1.88
C THR A 56 33.59 28.82 1.55
N HIS A 57 34.66 28.31 0.94
CA HIS A 57 35.86 29.08 0.57
C HIS A 57 36.49 29.87 1.74
N GLY A 58 36.44 29.34 2.97
CA GLY A 58 37.01 29.99 4.15
C GLY A 58 36.14 31.08 4.78
N PHE A 59 34.92 31.31 4.26
CA PHE A 59 33.94 32.21 4.87
C PHE A 59 32.84 31.40 5.55
N THR A 60 32.41 31.85 6.72
CA THR A 60 31.16 31.38 7.34
C THR A 60 30.00 31.99 6.58
N ARG A 61 29.15 31.13 6.03
CA ARG A 61 27.90 31.54 5.38
C ARG A 61 26.73 31.11 6.26
N VAL A 62 25.80 32.05 6.42
CA VAL A 62 24.53 31.84 7.10
C VAL A 62 23.43 31.92 6.06
N THR A 63 22.59 30.90 5.98
CA THR A 63 21.47 30.81 5.05
C THR A 63 20.20 30.57 5.84
N GLU A 64 19.23 31.47 5.72
CA GLU A 64 17.89 31.26 6.28
C GLU A 64 17.03 30.54 5.25
N ILE A 65 16.38 29.47 5.69
CA ILE A 65 15.54 28.65 4.83
C ILE A 65 14.10 29.15 5.00
N ALA A 66 13.52 29.61 3.90
CA ALA A 66 12.17 30.12 3.83
C ALA A 66 11.25 29.13 3.13
N ARG A 67 10.10 28.82 3.73
CA ARG A 67 8.99 28.10 3.10
C ARG A 67 7.83 29.06 2.93
N LEU A 68 7.34 29.20 1.69
CA LEU A 68 6.14 29.97 1.43
C LEU A 68 4.89 29.14 1.72
N THR A 69 3.93 29.73 2.43
CA THR A 69 2.60 29.15 2.69
C THR A 69 1.55 29.63 1.70
N ASP A 70 1.78 30.77 1.05
CA ASP A 70 0.90 31.33 0.03
C ASP A 70 1.71 32.16 -0.99
N TYR A 71 1.27 32.16 -2.26
CA TYR A 71 1.85 32.95 -3.34
C TYR A 71 0.89 33.03 -4.53
N THR A 72 1.12 33.99 -5.43
CA THR A 72 0.35 34.18 -6.66
C THR A 72 1.26 34.37 -7.86
N GLY A 73 0.75 34.02 -9.04
CA GLY A 73 1.47 34.10 -10.31
C GLY A 73 1.93 32.73 -10.83
N GLU A 74 2.47 32.75 -12.05
CA GLU A 74 3.12 31.60 -12.66
C GLU A 74 4.63 31.87 -12.74
N PRO A 75 5.49 30.89 -12.46
CA PRO A 75 6.92 31.10 -12.46
C PRO A 75 7.40 31.39 -13.89
N THR A 76 8.14 32.48 -14.04
CA THR A 76 8.70 32.93 -15.32
C THR A 76 10.18 33.22 -15.16
N VAL A 77 10.95 32.99 -16.22
CA VAL A 77 12.38 33.31 -16.23
C VAL A 77 12.53 34.82 -16.30
N ARG A 78 13.07 35.41 -15.22
CA ARG A 78 13.29 36.86 -15.09
C ARG A 78 14.76 37.25 -15.28
N GLU A 79 15.66 36.33 -14.96
CA GLU A 79 17.12 36.45 -15.12
C GLU A 79 17.63 35.40 -16.12
N PRO A 80 17.40 35.59 -17.44
CA PRO A 80 17.72 34.59 -18.46
C PRO A 80 19.21 34.25 -18.56
N GLU A 81 20.08 35.10 -18.02
CA GLU A 81 21.52 34.88 -17.90
C GLU A 81 21.90 33.93 -16.76
N LEU A 82 21.02 33.70 -15.79
CA LEU A 82 21.22 32.79 -14.65
C LEU A 82 20.27 31.58 -14.66
N ILE A 83 19.12 31.69 -15.32
CA ILE A 83 18.00 30.76 -15.22
C ILE A 83 17.51 30.37 -16.61
N THR A 84 17.53 29.07 -16.94
CA THR A 84 17.01 28.56 -18.23
C THR A 84 15.51 28.36 -18.27
N ARG A 85 14.91 27.89 -17.17
CA ARG A 85 13.48 27.56 -17.07
C ARG A 85 13.08 27.40 -15.61
N TRP A 86 11.79 27.48 -15.32
CA TRP A 86 11.25 27.04 -14.03
C TRP A 86 10.40 25.80 -14.22
N GLU A 87 10.60 24.81 -13.34
CA GLU A 87 9.80 23.58 -13.33
C GLU A 87 9.26 23.34 -11.94
N TRP A 88 8.01 22.87 -11.90
CA TRP A 88 7.26 22.58 -10.70
C TRP A 88 7.36 21.09 -10.36
N HIS A 89 7.99 20.74 -9.23
CA HIS A 89 8.15 19.34 -8.82
C HIS A 89 7.29 18.96 -7.61
N THR A 90 6.75 17.75 -7.61
CA THR A 90 6.24 17.10 -6.40
C THR A 90 7.42 16.68 -5.51
N PRO A 91 7.24 16.47 -4.19
CA PRO A 91 8.31 15.95 -3.34
C PRO A 91 8.94 14.67 -3.90
N SER A 92 8.14 13.68 -4.32
CA SER A 92 8.63 12.44 -4.94
C SER A 92 9.53 12.70 -6.16
N ALA A 93 9.12 13.61 -7.05
CA ALA A 93 9.88 13.95 -8.25
C ALA A 93 11.22 14.63 -7.95
N LEU A 94 11.39 15.27 -6.78
CA LEU A 94 12.67 15.89 -6.40
C LEU A 94 13.80 14.86 -6.29
N ARG A 95 13.49 13.61 -5.93
CA ARG A 95 14.47 12.52 -5.84
C ARG A 95 15.10 12.19 -7.19
N CYS A 96 14.35 12.43 -8.26
CA CYS A 96 14.73 12.12 -9.62
C CYS A 96 15.38 13.31 -10.34
N LEU A 97 15.55 14.45 -9.66
CA LEU A 97 16.23 15.60 -10.25
C LEU A 97 17.69 15.27 -10.57
N PRO A 98 18.25 15.83 -11.67
CA PRO A 98 19.65 15.70 -11.99
C PRO A 98 20.54 16.11 -10.80
N GLN A 99 21.44 15.22 -10.40
CA GLN A 99 22.36 15.41 -9.27
C GLN A 99 23.77 15.82 -9.75
N PRO A 100 24.56 16.52 -8.91
CA PRO A 100 24.19 17.03 -7.58
C PRO A 100 23.21 18.20 -7.68
N LEU A 101 22.42 18.48 -6.64
CA LEU A 101 21.75 19.76 -6.44
C LEU A 101 22.71 20.80 -5.86
N PHE A 102 22.41 22.09 -6.02
CA PHE A 102 23.14 23.13 -5.29
C PHE A 102 23.02 22.89 -3.79
N THR A 103 24.16 22.84 -3.09
CA THR A 103 24.21 22.36 -1.71
C THR A 103 23.22 23.09 -0.79
N ALA A 104 23.12 24.43 -0.86
CA ALA A 104 22.17 25.16 -0.02
C ALA A 104 20.71 24.80 -0.33
N SER A 105 20.38 24.56 -1.61
CA SER A 105 19.05 24.09 -2.02
C SER A 105 18.78 22.67 -1.52
N ALA A 106 19.75 21.76 -1.63
CA ALA A 106 19.64 20.40 -1.11
C ALA A 106 19.41 20.40 0.41
N GLN A 107 20.15 21.24 1.14
CA GLN A 107 19.99 21.43 2.58
C GLN A 107 18.64 22.05 2.92
N ALA A 108 18.21 23.09 2.20
CA ALA A 108 16.89 23.70 2.37
C ALA A 108 15.76 22.68 2.18
N LEU A 109 15.83 21.89 1.11
CA LEU A 109 14.86 20.83 0.83
C LEU A 109 14.87 19.75 1.92
N ASN A 110 16.05 19.32 2.39
CA ASN A 110 16.15 18.33 3.46
C ASN A 110 15.68 18.87 4.81
N THR A 111 15.81 20.18 5.09
CA THR A 111 15.24 20.80 6.31
C THR A 111 13.71 20.84 6.25
N VAL A 112 13.14 21.18 5.10
CA VAL A 112 11.67 21.21 4.93
C VAL A 112 11.07 19.80 4.86
N TRP A 113 11.81 18.87 4.23
CA TRP A 113 11.43 17.48 3.99
C TRP A 113 12.60 16.53 4.26
N PRO A 114 12.84 16.20 5.53
CA PRO A 114 13.96 15.32 5.89
C PRO A 114 13.83 13.94 5.24
N GLY A 115 14.96 13.37 4.80
CA GLY A 115 15.01 12.06 4.15
C GLY A 115 14.48 12.05 2.71
N LEU A 116 14.09 13.20 2.17
CA LEU A 116 13.59 13.27 0.80
C LEU A 116 14.69 13.01 -0.22
N LEU A 117 15.83 13.67 -0.08
CA LEU A 117 16.97 13.55 -1.00
C LEU A 117 17.98 12.54 -0.44
N PRO A 118 18.42 11.55 -1.24
CA PRO A 118 19.48 10.64 -0.82
C PRO A 118 20.80 11.41 -0.67
N ASP A 119 21.63 10.99 0.29
CA ASP A 119 23.03 11.41 0.44
C ASP A 119 23.30 12.91 0.64
N VAL A 120 22.30 13.69 1.09
CA VAL A 120 22.53 15.08 1.50
C VAL A 120 23.40 15.08 2.76
N PRO A 121 24.61 15.68 2.76
CA PRO A 121 25.47 15.70 3.94
C PRO A 121 24.73 16.32 5.12
N PRO A 122 24.92 15.83 6.37
CA PRO A 122 24.33 16.49 7.53
C PRO A 122 24.83 17.92 7.60
N ALA A 123 23.92 18.89 7.63
CA ALA A 123 24.26 20.25 8.00
C ALA A 123 23.71 20.59 9.37
N HIS A 124 24.54 21.26 10.17
CA HIS A 124 24.08 21.89 11.39
C HIS A 124 23.09 22.98 11.02
N HIS A 125 21.82 22.71 11.32
CA HIS A 125 20.78 23.71 11.30
C HIS A 125 20.30 23.89 12.73
N THR A 126 20.07 25.13 13.11
CA THR A 126 19.29 25.42 14.30
C THR A 126 17.84 25.51 13.82
N PRO A 127 16.97 24.53 14.15
CA PRO A 127 15.57 24.69 13.87
C PRO A 127 15.12 25.96 14.60
N ARG A 128 14.50 26.89 13.86
CA ARG A 128 13.78 27.95 14.56
C ARG A 128 12.57 27.28 15.18
N PRO A 129 12.40 27.31 16.52
CA PRO A 129 11.15 26.85 17.08
C PRO A 129 10.05 27.65 16.38
N ALA A 130 9.05 26.96 15.85
CA ALA A 130 7.75 27.58 15.60
C ALA A 130 7.29 28.02 17.00
N GLY A 131 7.68 29.23 17.40
CA GLY A 131 8.04 29.52 18.80
C GLY A 131 6.97 29.10 19.78
N ASP A 132 7.31 28.34 20.84
CA ASP A 132 6.48 27.86 21.98
C ASP A 132 4.95 27.86 21.82
N VAL A 133 4.48 27.60 20.62
CA VAL A 133 3.12 27.23 20.34
C VAL A 133 3.25 25.73 20.39
N ALA A 134 2.94 25.16 21.56
CA ALA A 134 2.24 23.88 21.53
C ALA A 134 1.24 24.04 20.39
N LEU A 135 1.41 23.28 19.30
CA LEU A 135 0.48 23.33 18.19
C LEU A 135 -0.85 22.84 18.77
N THR A 136 -1.58 23.75 19.41
CA THR A 136 -2.97 23.61 19.73
C THR A 136 -3.58 23.57 18.35
N PHE A 137 -3.73 22.35 17.84
CA PHE A 137 -4.46 22.01 16.64
C PHE A 137 -5.85 22.59 16.85
N THR A 138 -6.01 23.86 16.48
CA THR A 138 -7.28 24.55 16.63
C THR A 138 -8.05 24.15 15.40
N GLU A 139 -8.69 23.00 15.48
CA GLU A 139 -9.42 22.46 14.35
C GLU A 139 -10.60 23.36 14.04
N SER A 140 -10.71 23.77 12.77
CA SER A 140 -11.89 24.48 12.33
C SER A 140 -13.12 23.59 12.53
N ALA A 141 -14.28 24.19 12.85
CA ALA A 141 -15.53 23.46 13.02
C ALA A 141 -15.87 22.61 11.78
N THR A 142 -15.44 23.02 10.59
CA THR A 142 -15.58 22.25 9.35
C THR A 142 -14.76 20.96 9.37
N THR A 143 -13.53 21.01 9.88
CA THR A 143 -12.64 19.84 9.98
C THR A 143 -13.18 18.80 10.95
N VAL A 144 -13.67 19.25 12.11
CA VAL A 144 -14.34 18.38 13.09
C VAL A 144 -15.56 17.71 12.47
N ARG A 145 -16.43 18.47 11.78
CA ARG A 145 -17.61 17.90 11.09
C ARG A 145 -17.24 16.86 10.03
N LEU A 146 -16.18 17.08 9.25
CA LEU A 146 -15.72 16.12 8.24
C LEU A 146 -15.25 14.82 8.88
N ARG A 147 -14.54 14.90 10.03
CA ARG A 147 -14.14 13.73 10.80
C ARG A 147 -15.35 12.97 11.33
N GLU A 148 -16.28 13.66 11.96
CA GLU A 148 -17.50 13.06 12.49
C GLU A 148 -18.34 12.39 11.38
N GLN A 149 -18.41 13.01 10.19
CA GLN A 149 -19.06 12.44 9.02
C GLN A 149 -18.37 11.15 8.55
N LEU A 150 -17.04 11.14 8.50
CA LEU A 150 -16.28 9.93 8.17
C LEU A 150 -16.56 8.82 9.19
N VAL A 151 -16.46 9.11 10.50
CA VAL A 151 -16.72 8.11 11.56
C VAL A 151 -18.15 7.58 11.49
N ARG A 152 -19.13 8.45 11.23
CA ARG A 152 -20.52 8.04 11.03
C ARG A 152 -20.66 7.09 9.84
N HIS A 153 -20.07 7.43 8.70
CA HIS A 153 -20.07 6.58 7.52
C HIS A 153 -19.44 5.19 7.78
N LEU A 154 -18.30 5.15 8.48
CA LEU A 154 -17.65 3.90 8.88
C LEU A 154 -18.49 3.07 9.86
N THR A 155 -19.30 3.73 10.69
CA THR A 155 -20.22 3.07 11.63
C THR A 155 -21.43 2.50 10.89
N GLU A 156 -22.02 3.27 9.98
CA GLU A 156 -23.17 2.86 9.15
C GLU A 156 -22.84 1.69 8.22
N THR A 157 -21.59 1.60 7.77
CA THR A 157 -21.07 0.47 6.96
C THR A 157 -20.61 -0.73 7.78
N GLY A 158 -20.63 -0.64 9.12
CA GLY A 158 -20.39 -1.75 10.03
C GLY A 158 -18.92 -2.01 10.39
N TRP A 159 -18.00 -1.09 10.09
CA TRP A 159 -16.57 -1.29 10.30
C TRP A 159 -15.99 -0.59 11.53
N THR A 160 -16.71 0.39 12.08
CA THR A 160 -16.45 0.99 13.40
C THR A 160 -17.64 0.78 14.33
N ASP A 161 -18.11 -0.46 14.44
CA ASP A 161 -19.24 -0.86 15.28
C ASP A 161 -18.92 -0.88 16.78
N THR A 162 -17.64 -0.85 17.15
CA THR A 162 -17.20 -0.77 18.55
C THR A 162 -16.97 0.67 19.02
N PRO A 163 -17.32 1.01 20.28
CA PRO A 163 -16.99 2.30 20.87
C PRO A 163 -15.49 2.64 20.82
N GLU A 164 -14.61 1.63 20.91
CA GLU A 164 -13.16 1.76 20.89
C GLU A 164 -12.67 2.31 19.54
N LEU A 165 -13.12 1.72 18.44
CA LEU A 165 -12.77 2.19 17.09
C LEU A 165 -13.32 3.58 16.81
N GLN A 166 -14.57 3.86 17.20
CA GLN A 166 -15.14 5.21 17.05
C GLN A 166 -14.34 6.26 17.82
N ARG A 167 -13.91 5.96 19.05
CA ARG A 167 -13.04 6.85 19.83
C ARG A 167 -11.70 7.09 19.13
N ALA A 168 -11.04 6.02 18.67
CA ALA A 168 -9.75 6.14 17.98
C ALA A 168 -9.83 7.02 16.73
N PHE A 169 -10.81 6.79 15.84
CA PHE A 169 -10.97 7.59 14.62
C PHE A 169 -11.43 9.04 14.90
N ASN A 170 -12.14 9.30 16.00
CA ASN A 170 -12.47 10.67 16.42
C ASN A 170 -11.27 11.40 17.02
N ALA A 171 -10.42 10.70 17.78
CA ALA A 171 -9.26 11.26 18.45
C ALA A 171 -8.16 11.65 17.45
N VAL A 172 -7.77 10.72 16.56
CA VAL A 172 -6.60 10.94 15.69
C VAL A 172 -6.95 11.88 14.52
N PRO A 173 -6.26 13.04 14.40
CA PRO A 173 -6.53 14.00 13.33
C PRO A 173 -5.93 13.54 11.99
N ARG A 174 -6.69 12.76 11.20
CA ARG A 174 -6.23 12.23 9.90
C ARG A 174 -5.61 13.28 8.98
N HIS A 175 -6.19 14.47 8.93
CA HIS A 175 -5.70 15.60 8.13
C HIS A 175 -4.29 16.07 8.53
N ALA A 176 -3.87 15.88 9.79
CA ALA A 176 -2.52 16.23 10.25
C ALA A 176 -1.43 15.39 9.57
N PHE A 177 -1.76 14.17 9.14
CA PHE A 177 -0.84 13.27 8.42
C PHE A 177 -0.84 13.53 6.89
N LEU A 178 -1.73 14.39 6.41
CA LEU A 178 -1.91 14.78 5.01
C LEU A 178 -2.06 16.32 4.88
N PRO A 179 -1.14 17.12 5.44
CA PRO A 179 -1.28 18.58 5.47
C PRO A 179 -1.30 19.21 4.08
N GLU A 180 -0.78 18.50 3.07
CA GLU A 180 -0.81 18.93 1.67
C GLU A 180 -2.16 18.74 0.95
N GLN A 181 -3.14 18.09 1.58
CA GLN A 181 -4.42 17.80 0.95
C GLN A 181 -5.56 18.65 1.52
N PRO A 182 -6.56 19.01 0.70
CA PRO A 182 -7.79 19.61 1.21
C PRO A 182 -8.45 18.68 2.24
N HIS A 183 -8.92 19.22 3.36
CA HIS A 183 -9.50 18.41 4.43
C HIS A 183 -10.67 17.54 3.94
N ALA A 184 -11.48 18.05 3.01
CA ALA A 184 -12.56 17.29 2.37
C ALA A 184 -12.06 15.99 1.71
N ARG A 185 -10.88 16.03 1.07
CA ARG A 185 -10.25 14.84 0.49
C ARG A 185 -9.65 13.94 1.57
N THR A 186 -9.01 14.51 2.61
CA THR A 186 -8.42 13.72 3.69
C THR A 186 -9.45 12.86 4.43
N TYR A 187 -10.68 13.35 4.55
CA TYR A 187 -11.80 12.65 5.21
C TYR A 187 -12.74 11.95 4.24
N ALA A 188 -12.46 11.97 2.93
CA ALA A 188 -13.14 11.10 1.99
C ALA A 188 -12.71 9.64 2.22
N ASN A 189 -13.61 8.69 1.93
CA ASN A 189 -13.32 7.27 2.04
C ASN A 189 -12.49 6.78 0.83
N GLU A 190 -11.31 7.38 0.63
CA GLU A 190 -10.35 7.03 -0.42
C GLU A 190 -8.92 6.94 0.15
N ALA A 191 -8.06 6.16 -0.50
CA ALA A 191 -6.64 6.16 -0.22
C ALA A 191 -6.00 7.41 -0.83
N VAL A 192 -5.06 8.02 -0.09
CA VAL A 192 -4.34 9.21 -0.54
C VAL A 192 -2.88 8.87 -0.73
N ALA A 193 -2.44 8.78 -1.98
CA ALA A 193 -1.04 8.55 -2.32
C ALA A 193 -0.16 9.73 -1.87
N THR A 194 0.94 9.40 -1.21
CA THR A 194 1.92 10.35 -0.64
C THR A 194 3.25 10.29 -1.37
N VAL A 195 3.62 9.12 -1.91
CA VAL A 195 4.84 8.90 -2.70
C VAL A 195 4.49 8.10 -3.96
N PHE A 196 5.13 8.46 -5.07
CA PHE A 196 4.99 7.80 -6.37
C PHE A 196 6.37 7.39 -6.88
N ASP A 197 6.41 6.27 -7.60
CA ASP A 197 7.50 5.91 -8.48
C ASP A 197 7.31 6.68 -9.79
N GLU A 198 8.21 7.61 -10.09
CA GLU A 198 8.10 8.51 -11.25
C GLU A 198 8.34 7.79 -12.59
N THR A 199 8.98 6.61 -12.57
CA THR A 199 9.25 5.83 -13.80
C THR A 199 8.00 5.07 -14.23
N THR A 200 7.27 4.52 -13.26
CA THR A 200 6.10 3.68 -13.50
C THR A 200 4.78 4.40 -13.25
N GLY A 201 4.80 5.57 -12.61
CA GLY A 201 3.61 6.31 -12.14
C GLY A 201 2.89 5.64 -10.98
N ARG A 202 3.45 4.56 -10.41
CA ARG A 202 2.80 3.74 -9.38
C ARG A 202 2.93 4.39 -8.00
N SER A 203 1.88 4.34 -7.18
CA SER A 203 1.99 4.77 -5.77
C SER A 203 2.87 3.79 -4.98
N MET A 204 3.84 4.36 -4.26
CA MET A 204 4.80 3.64 -3.40
C MET A 204 4.49 3.79 -1.92
N SER A 205 3.81 4.87 -1.54
CA SER A 205 3.26 5.09 -0.20
C SER A 205 1.92 5.80 -0.31
N SER A 206 1.00 5.47 0.60
CA SER A 206 -0.28 6.15 0.73
C SER A 206 -0.77 6.11 2.17
N VAL A 207 -1.57 7.10 2.56
CA VAL A 207 -2.44 6.95 3.73
C VAL A 207 -3.65 6.15 3.26
N SER A 208 -3.81 4.95 3.81
CA SER A 208 -4.81 3.97 3.40
C SER A 208 -6.24 4.50 3.49
N GLN A 209 -7.13 3.95 2.67
CA GLN A 209 -8.57 4.24 2.73
C GLN A 209 -9.09 4.00 4.17
N PRO A 210 -9.85 4.94 4.77
CA PRO A 210 -10.34 4.83 6.15
C PRO A 210 -11.09 3.52 6.44
N GLU A 211 -11.95 3.08 5.52
CA GLU A 211 -12.69 1.83 5.68
C GLU A 211 -11.77 0.62 5.74
N MET A 212 -10.75 0.53 4.89
CA MET A 212 -9.77 -0.55 4.94
C MET A 212 -8.96 -0.55 6.25
N GLN A 213 -8.64 0.64 6.79
CA GLN A 213 -8.00 0.73 8.11
C GLN A 213 -8.94 0.24 9.21
N ALA A 214 -10.22 0.63 9.19
CA ALA A 214 -11.22 0.16 10.15
C ALA A 214 -11.40 -1.36 10.08
N ILE A 215 -11.48 -1.94 8.87
CA ILE A 215 -11.52 -3.39 8.63
C ILE A 215 -10.31 -4.08 9.28
N MET A 216 -9.09 -3.59 9.04
CA MET A 216 -7.87 -4.22 9.54
C MET A 216 -7.72 -4.07 11.05
N LEU A 217 -8.05 -2.90 11.62
CA LEU A 217 -7.98 -2.65 13.06
C LEU A 217 -9.05 -3.45 13.83
N SER A 218 -10.28 -3.50 13.32
CA SER A 218 -11.35 -4.36 13.86
C SER A 218 -10.91 -5.83 13.89
N ARG A 219 -10.28 -6.30 12.79
CA ARG A 219 -9.74 -7.66 12.72
C ARG A 219 -8.55 -7.90 13.62
N ALA A 220 -7.68 -6.92 13.82
CA ALA A 220 -6.54 -7.07 14.72
C ALA A 220 -7.01 -7.42 16.14
N GLY A 221 -8.20 -6.96 16.55
CA GLY A 221 -8.81 -7.30 17.83
C GLY A 221 -8.01 -6.78 19.01
N LEU A 222 -7.40 -5.61 18.83
CA LEU A 222 -6.49 -4.96 19.78
C LEU A 222 -7.21 -4.67 21.10
N ARG A 223 -6.45 -4.78 22.19
CA ARG A 223 -6.91 -4.55 23.55
C ARG A 223 -6.01 -3.53 24.25
N PRO A 224 -6.53 -2.84 25.28
CA PRO A 224 -5.69 -2.03 26.16
C PRO A 224 -4.53 -2.85 26.74
N GLY A 225 -3.30 -2.35 26.62
CA GLY A 225 -2.08 -3.02 27.07
C GLY A 225 -1.36 -3.88 26.03
N ASP A 226 -1.93 -4.05 24.83
CA ASP A 226 -1.27 -4.81 23.77
C ASP A 226 0.01 -4.11 23.27
N ASN A 227 1.02 -4.90 22.91
CA ASN A 227 2.22 -4.45 22.22
C ASN A 227 2.06 -4.76 20.74
N VAL A 228 2.12 -3.74 19.88
CA VAL A 228 1.81 -3.88 18.45
C VAL A 228 2.99 -3.47 17.60
N LEU A 229 3.31 -4.30 16.61
CA LEU A 229 4.23 -3.94 15.53
C LEU A 229 3.44 -3.59 14.28
N GLU A 230 3.67 -2.41 13.74
CA GLU A 230 3.24 -2.03 12.40
C GLU A 230 4.40 -2.14 11.40
N ILE A 231 4.17 -2.79 10.26
CA ILE A 231 5.07 -2.73 9.11
C ILE A 231 4.51 -1.71 8.11
N GLY A 232 5.21 -0.59 7.96
CA GLY A 232 4.67 0.71 7.54
C GLY A 232 4.53 1.65 8.74
N GLY A 233 4.01 2.86 8.55
CA GLY A 233 3.82 3.82 9.64
C GLY A 233 2.90 5.00 9.30
N GLY A 234 2.80 5.95 10.24
CA GLY A 234 2.04 7.20 10.08
C GLY A 234 0.70 7.18 10.80
N TYR A 235 -0.36 7.63 10.13
CA TYR A 235 -1.70 7.81 10.71
C TYR A 235 -2.25 6.55 11.40
N ASN A 236 -2.00 5.37 10.82
CA ASN A 236 -2.51 4.12 11.37
C ASN A 236 -1.84 3.75 12.70
N ALA A 237 -0.55 4.05 12.89
CA ALA A 237 0.15 3.85 14.15
C ALA A 237 -0.50 4.63 15.31
N SER A 238 -0.97 5.85 15.05
CA SER A 238 -1.71 6.65 16.04
C SER A 238 -3.09 6.05 16.36
N LEU A 239 -3.79 5.48 15.37
CA LEU A 239 -5.04 4.75 15.63
C LEU A 239 -4.79 3.50 16.49
N ILE A 240 -3.72 2.75 16.21
CA ILE A 240 -3.30 1.61 17.02
C ILE A 240 -3.00 2.08 18.44
N ALA A 241 -2.26 3.18 18.61
CA ALA A 241 -1.95 3.74 19.92
C ALA A 241 -3.23 4.06 20.69
N GLU A 242 -4.22 4.74 20.10
CA GLU A 242 -5.52 4.97 20.75
C GLU A 242 -6.19 3.69 21.24
N LEU A 243 -6.17 2.62 20.42
CA LEU A 243 -6.81 1.34 20.76
C LEU A 243 -6.12 0.59 21.90
N VAL A 244 -4.78 0.60 21.94
CA VAL A 244 -4.02 -0.12 22.97
C VAL A 244 -3.86 0.67 24.28
N GLY A 245 -4.27 1.94 24.31
CA GLY A 245 -4.25 2.75 25.52
C GLY A 245 -2.84 3.02 26.06
N GLU A 246 -2.76 3.75 27.17
CA GLU A 246 -1.48 4.22 27.75
C GLU A 246 -0.58 3.08 28.23
N SER A 247 -1.17 1.92 28.55
CA SER A 247 -0.46 0.72 28.98
C SER A 247 0.08 -0.13 27.82
N GLY A 248 -0.32 0.17 26.59
CA GLY A 248 0.17 -0.52 25.39
C GLY A 248 1.34 0.21 24.74
N SER A 249 1.96 -0.43 23.75
CA SER A 249 3.05 0.18 22.98
C SER A 249 2.93 -0.12 21.49
N VAL A 250 3.40 0.81 20.66
CA VAL A 250 3.41 0.66 19.20
C VAL A 250 4.82 0.87 18.68
N VAL A 251 5.31 -0.07 17.90
CA VAL A 251 6.53 0.06 17.10
C VAL A 251 6.12 0.07 15.64
N CYS A 252 6.57 1.04 14.86
CA CYS A 252 6.33 1.05 13.41
C CYS A 252 7.66 1.03 12.66
N VAL A 253 7.75 0.23 11.60
CA VAL A 253 8.97 0.05 10.78
C VAL A 253 8.69 0.54 9.37
N GLU A 254 9.33 1.63 8.98
CA GLU A 254 9.20 2.27 7.67
C GLU A 254 10.53 2.22 6.92
N ILE A 255 10.51 1.83 5.65
CA ILE A 255 11.71 1.63 4.84
C ILE A 255 12.13 2.91 4.11
N ASP A 256 11.17 3.77 3.78
CA ASP A 256 11.43 5.02 3.07
C ASP A 256 11.82 6.15 4.06
N PRO A 257 13.04 6.71 3.98
CA PRO A 257 13.50 7.73 4.92
C PRO A 257 12.64 8.99 5.00
N TYR A 258 12.00 9.39 3.89
CA TYR A 258 11.09 10.55 3.87
C TYR A 258 9.76 10.24 4.55
N VAL A 259 9.21 9.05 4.31
CA VAL A 259 7.98 8.61 4.97
C VAL A 259 8.22 8.42 6.47
N HIS A 260 9.38 7.88 6.85
CA HIS A 260 9.82 7.76 8.25
C HIS A 260 9.93 9.13 8.92
N ALA A 261 10.65 10.09 8.32
CA ALA A 261 10.79 11.43 8.88
C ALA A 261 9.44 12.17 8.98
N ARG A 262 8.56 12.01 8.00
CA ARG A 262 7.18 12.54 8.07
C ARG A 262 6.41 11.92 9.23
N THR A 263 6.55 10.61 9.42
CA THR A 263 5.91 9.88 10.51
C THR A 263 6.38 10.41 11.86
N GLU A 264 7.68 10.53 12.09
CA GLU A 264 8.21 11.09 13.34
C GLU A 264 7.70 12.51 13.62
N ARG A 265 7.74 13.38 12.61
CA ARG A 265 7.23 14.75 12.73
C ARG A 265 5.75 14.76 13.11
N PHE A 266 4.90 14.06 12.37
CA PHE A 266 3.46 14.10 12.61
C PHE A 266 3.06 13.44 13.92
N LEU A 267 3.77 12.38 14.34
CA LEU A 267 3.58 11.81 15.68
C LEU A 267 3.89 12.83 16.78
N ALA A 268 4.94 13.63 16.64
CA ALA A 268 5.25 14.70 17.59
C ALA A 268 4.19 15.81 17.58
N GLU A 269 3.79 16.29 16.39
CA GLU A 269 2.78 17.35 16.23
C GLU A 269 1.39 16.95 16.74
N THR A 270 1.09 15.64 16.76
CA THR A 270 -0.20 15.10 17.20
C THR A 270 -0.17 14.49 18.60
N GLY A 271 0.97 14.54 19.29
CA GLY A 271 1.11 14.07 20.68
C GLY A 271 1.27 12.55 20.85
N TYR A 272 1.61 11.82 19.78
CA TYR A 272 1.80 10.37 19.79
C TYR A 272 3.27 9.93 19.86
N ALA A 273 4.23 10.86 19.84
CA ALA A 273 5.67 10.53 19.83
C ALA A 273 6.13 9.68 21.02
N ASP A 274 5.50 9.83 22.20
CA ASP A 274 5.84 9.04 23.39
C ASP A 274 5.21 7.63 23.37
N ARG A 275 4.21 7.41 22.51
CA ARG A 275 3.40 6.18 22.45
C ARG A 275 3.70 5.31 21.23
N VAL A 276 4.28 5.91 20.19
CA VAL A 276 4.61 5.27 18.92
C VAL A 276 6.10 5.44 18.65
N ARG A 277 6.84 4.33 18.61
CA ARG A 277 8.25 4.31 18.23
C ARG A 277 8.39 4.03 16.73
N ALA A 278 8.72 5.07 15.96
CA ALA A 278 9.07 4.91 14.55
C ALA A 278 10.52 4.48 14.36
N VAL A 279 10.73 3.49 13.48
CA VAL A 279 12.04 2.92 13.15
C VAL A 279 12.22 2.96 11.65
N LEU A 280 13.34 3.53 11.19
CA LEU A 280 13.78 3.43 9.81
C LEU A 280 14.40 2.05 9.57
N GLY A 281 13.81 1.24 8.70
CA GLY A 281 14.31 -0.10 8.40
C GLY A 281 13.42 -0.91 7.46
N ASP A 282 13.95 -2.02 6.98
CA ASP A 282 13.20 -2.96 6.14
C ASP A 282 12.29 -3.84 7.00
N GLY A 283 10.98 -3.62 6.86
CA GLY A 283 9.94 -4.31 7.60
C GLY A 283 9.87 -5.83 7.40
N THR A 284 10.52 -6.40 6.38
CA THR A 284 10.68 -7.88 6.29
C THR A 284 11.35 -8.48 7.51
N HIS A 285 12.25 -7.73 8.14
CA HIS A 285 13.00 -8.18 9.31
C HIS A 285 12.22 -8.02 10.62
N GLY A 286 11.04 -7.39 10.58
CA GLY A 286 10.27 -7.01 11.76
C GLY A 286 10.93 -5.87 12.55
N ALA A 287 10.63 -5.79 13.84
CA ALA A 287 11.23 -4.81 14.74
C ALA A 287 12.70 -5.18 15.07
N PRO A 288 13.56 -4.18 15.35
CA PRO A 288 14.86 -4.40 15.97
C PRO A 288 14.76 -5.20 17.28
N GLY A 289 15.73 -6.08 17.53
CA GLY A 289 15.69 -7.05 18.64
C GLY A 289 15.42 -6.45 20.02
N HIS A 290 15.97 -5.27 20.30
CA HIS A 290 15.82 -4.58 21.59
C HIS A 290 14.44 -3.92 21.79
N LEU A 291 13.61 -3.88 20.76
CA LEU A 291 12.24 -3.34 20.80
C LEU A 291 11.18 -4.44 20.83
N ILE A 292 11.58 -5.72 20.78
CA ILE A 292 10.65 -6.84 20.83
C ILE A 292 10.32 -7.13 22.31
N PRO A 293 9.03 -7.14 22.71
CA PRO A 293 8.64 -7.54 24.05
C PRO A 293 9.06 -8.99 24.35
N GLU A 294 9.29 -9.33 25.62
CA GLU A 294 9.74 -10.68 26.03
C GLU A 294 8.79 -11.79 25.55
N LYS A 295 7.47 -11.56 25.60
CA LYS A 295 6.44 -12.49 25.10
C LYS A 295 6.20 -12.39 23.59
N GLY A 296 6.84 -11.47 22.88
CA GLY A 296 6.52 -11.05 21.52
C GLY A 296 5.40 -9.98 21.45
N PHE A 297 5.11 -9.51 20.25
CA PHE A 297 4.02 -8.58 19.97
C PHE A 297 2.66 -9.29 20.01
N ASP A 298 1.67 -8.71 20.67
CA ASP A 298 0.30 -9.24 20.72
C ASP A 298 -0.36 -9.20 19.34
N ALA A 299 -0.01 -8.20 18.53
CA ALA A 299 -0.39 -8.12 17.12
C ALA A 299 0.73 -7.58 16.23
N ILE A 300 0.76 -8.05 14.98
CA ILE A 300 1.54 -7.46 13.89
C ILE A 300 0.55 -7.02 12.80
N ILE A 301 0.62 -5.76 12.38
CA ILE A 301 -0.23 -5.21 11.33
C ILE A 301 0.66 -4.73 10.19
N VAL A 302 0.46 -5.28 8.99
CA VAL A 302 1.25 -4.93 7.81
C VAL A 302 0.41 -4.03 6.91
N THR A 303 0.88 -2.85 6.54
CA THR A 303 0.11 -1.88 5.72
C THR A 303 0.67 -1.76 4.29
N VAL A 304 1.27 -2.84 3.80
CA VAL A 304 1.75 -3.02 2.42
C VAL A 304 1.37 -4.41 1.89
N ALA A 305 1.28 -4.57 0.58
CA ALA A 305 1.03 -5.86 -0.06
C ALA A 305 2.28 -6.75 0.02
N ALA A 306 2.23 -7.77 0.88
CA ALA A 306 3.30 -8.74 1.07
C ALA A 306 3.10 -9.95 0.14
N ASN A 307 4.17 -10.41 -0.51
CA ASN A 307 4.14 -11.63 -1.31
C ASN A 307 4.30 -12.92 -0.48
N ASP A 308 4.86 -12.79 0.72
CA ASP A 308 5.13 -13.88 1.64
C ASP A 308 4.92 -13.42 3.09
N VAL A 309 4.99 -14.32 4.05
CA VAL A 309 4.99 -14.05 5.49
C VAL A 309 6.36 -14.41 6.06
N PRO A 310 7.31 -13.46 6.16
CA PRO A 310 8.65 -13.71 6.67
C PRO A 310 8.68 -14.50 7.99
N GLN A 311 9.67 -15.40 8.15
CA GLN A 311 9.84 -16.16 9.40
C GLN A 311 10.00 -15.25 10.61
N ARG A 312 10.63 -14.08 10.40
CA ARG A 312 10.83 -13.06 11.44
C ARG A 312 9.51 -12.58 12.04
N TRP A 313 8.45 -12.38 11.25
CA TRP A 313 7.16 -11.93 11.79
C TRP A 313 6.56 -12.96 12.74
N THR A 314 6.52 -14.25 12.36
CA THR A 314 6.02 -15.30 13.27
C THR A 314 6.89 -15.44 14.52
N GLY A 315 8.21 -15.27 14.40
CA GLY A 315 9.12 -15.31 15.55
C GLY A 315 8.96 -14.13 16.52
N GLN A 316 8.47 -12.99 16.05
CA GLN A 316 8.24 -11.80 16.86
C GLN A 316 6.81 -11.67 17.39
N LEU A 317 5.85 -12.42 16.83
CA LEU A 317 4.46 -12.42 17.27
C LEU A 317 4.31 -13.29 18.53
N ALA A 318 3.54 -12.88 19.52
CA ALA A 318 3.23 -13.68 20.70
C ALA A 318 2.42 -14.94 20.35
N GLU A 319 2.52 -15.99 21.17
CA GLU A 319 1.68 -17.18 21.00
C GLU A 319 0.19 -16.79 21.14
N GLY A 320 -0.64 -17.29 20.22
CA GLY A 320 -2.05 -16.88 20.13
C GLY A 320 -2.29 -15.46 19.57
N GLY A 321 -1.23 -14.67 19.35
CA GLY A 321 -1.29 -13.34 18.76
C GLY A 321 -1.76 -13.33 17.31
N HIS A 322 -2.06 -12.14 16.79
CA HIS A 322 -2.63 -11.95 15.46
C HIS A 322 -1.68 -11.23 14.50
N LEU A 323 -1.53 -11.79 13.30
CA LEU A 323 -0.94 -11.10 12.15
C LEU A 323 -2.06 -10.66 11.20
N VAL A 324 -2.18 -9.37 10.94
CA VAL A 324 -3.10 -8.82 9.93
C VAL A 324 -2.26 -8.33 8.75
N VAL A 325 -2.36 -9.01 7.61
CA VAL A 325 -1.47 -8.79 6.47
C VAL A 325 -2.24 -8.78 5.14
N PRO A 326 -2.04 -7.76 4.29
CA PRO A 326 -2.38 -7.80 2.88
C PRO A 326 -1.46 -8.80 2.16
N LEU A 327 -1.88 -10.06 2.09
CA LEU A 327 -1.09 -11.16 1.53
C LEU A 327 -1.50 -11.42 0.08
N ARG A 328 -0.51 -11.53 -0.82
CA ARG A 328 -0.72 -11.84 -2.23
C ARG A 328 -0.76 -13.37 -2.45
N ILE A 329 -1.89 -13.85 -2.94
CA ILE A 329 -2.13 -15.25 -3.29
C ILE A 329 -2.79 -15.29 -4.67
N GLY A 330 -2.24 -16.07 -5.60
CA GLY A 330 -2.78 -16.22 -6.94
C GLY A 330 -2.76 -14.94 -7.77
N GLY A 331 -1.88 -13.99 -7.44
CA GLY A 331 -1.85 -12.65 -8.03
C GLY A 331 -2.90 -11.68 -7.49
N PHE A 332 -3.60 -12.05 -6.42
CA PHE A 332 -4.60 -11.21 -5.76
C PHE A 332 -4.19 -10.92 -4.33
N THR A 333 -4.30 -9.65 -3.92
CA THR A 333 -4.06 -9.27 -2.52
C THR A 333 -5.32 -9.46 -1.69
N ARG A 334 -5.18 -10.11 -0.53
CA ARG A 334 -6.24 -10.27 0.47
C ARG A 334 -5.74 -9.77 1.82
N ALA A 335 -6.54 -8.99 2.53
CA ALA A 335 -6.31 -8.68 3.93
C ALA A 335 -6.67 -9.92 4.76
N VAL A 336 -5.66 -10.65 5.21
CA VAL A 336 -5.79 -11.90 5.96
C VAL A 336 -5.48 -11.63 7.43
N ARG A 337 -6.37 -12.05 8.33
CA ARG A 337 -6.06 -12.19 9.76
C ARG A 337 -5.62 -13.61 10.02
N LEU A 338 -4.38 -13.78 10.47
CA LEU A 338 -3.76 -15.05 10.86
C LEU A 338 -3.58 -15.08 12.37
N ARG A 339 -3.91 -16.20 13.02
CA ARG A 339 -3.61 -16.46 14.44
C ARG A 339 -2.40 -17.39 14.54
N ARG A 340 -1.47 -17.08 15.45
CA ARG A 340 -0.33 -17.95 15.74
C ARG A 340 -0.78 -19.18 16.53
N GLU A 341 -0.33 -20.34 16.04
CA GLU A 341 -0.48 -21.66 16.65
C GLU A 341 0.88 -22.38 16.56
N GLY A 342 1.75 -22.12 17.54
CA GLY A 342 3.13 -22.58 17.52
C GLY A 342 3.94 -21.99 16.34
N SER A 343 4.34 -22.82 15.39
CA SER A 343 5.04 -22.40 14.16
C SER A 343 4.10 -22.14 12.98
N VAL A 344 2.81 -22.42 13.13
CA VAL A 344 1.79 -22.32 12.09
C VAL A 344 0.98 -21.05 12.30
N LEU A 345 0.52 -20.48 11.20
CA LEU A 345 -0.39 -19.33 11.18
C LEU A 345 -1.69 -19.74 10.47
N VAL A 346 -2.82 -19.59 11.15
CA VAL A 346 -4.13 -20.03 10.65
C VAL A 346 -5.02 -18.83 10.40
N SER A 347 -5.63 -18.74 9.22
CA SER A 347 -6.55 -17.65 8.93
C SER A 347 -7.85 -17.75 9.69
N THR A 348 -8.31 -16.61 10.20
CA THR A 348 -9.61 -16.44 10.84
C THR A 348 -10.51 -15.43 10.12
N ALA A 349 -9.96 -14.64 9.19
CA ALA A 349 -10.72 -13.72 8.35
C ALA A 349 -9.94 -13.37 7.08
N ILE A 350 -10.66 -13.14 5.97
CA ILE A 350 -10.10 -12.80 4.65
C ILE A 350 -11.04 -11.79 3.97
N SER A 351 -10.49 -10.75 3.35
CA SER A 351 -11.23 -9.88 2.40
C SER A 351 -10.31 -9.38 1.31
N ALA A 352 -10.83 -9.00 0.14
CA ALA A 352 -9.95 -8.29 -0.78
C ALA A 352 -9.61 -6.90 -0.30
N CYS A 353 -8.46 -6.47 -0.78
CA CYS A 353 -7.92 -5.16 -0.58
C CYS A 353 -6.95 -4.84 -1.72
N GLY A 354 -6.61 -3.56 -1.84
CA GLY A 354 -5.49 -3.10 -2.64
C GLY A 354 -4.52 -2.37 -1.72
N PHE A 355 -3.24 -2.66 -1.85
CA PHE A 355 -2.17 -2.01 -1.09
C PHE A 355 -0.98 -1.72 -2.01
N VAL A 356 -0.20 -0.70 -1.65
CA VAL A 356 1.10 -0.44 -2.26
C VAL A 356 2.02 -1.65 -2.03
N PRO A 357 2.94 -1.98 -2.96
CA PRO A 357 3.81 -3.14 -2.81
C PRO A 357 4.70 -3.03 -1.58
N MET A 358 4.98 -4.17 -0.95
CA MET A 358 6.13 -4.28 -0.07
C MET A 358 7.43 -3.98 -0.83
N GLN A 359 8.34 -3.26 -0.18
CA GLN A 359 9.67 -2.93 -0.69
C GLN A 359 10.75 -3.71 0.09
N GLY A 360 12.02 -3.50 -0.25
CA GLY A 360 13.14 -4.16 0.43
C GLY A 360 13.27 -5.64 0.06
N ALA A 361 13.74 -6.47 1.00
CA ALA A 361 14.00 -7.90 0.79
C ALA A 361 12.72 -8.70 0.46
N GLY A 362 11.55 -8.18 0.83
CA GLY A 362 10.24 -8.80 0.60
C GLY A 362 9.55 -8.30 -0.65
N ARG A 363 10.23 -7.44 -1.41
CA ARG A 363 9.79 -6.96 -2.71
C ARG A 363 9.60 -8.15 -3.64
N TRP A 364 8.45 -8.19 -4.29
CA TRP A 364 8.18 -9.12 -5.37
C TRP A 364 7.99 -8.35 -6.66
N ASP A 365 8.64 -8.84 -7.70
CA ASP A 365 8.88 -8.08 -8.90
C ASP A 365 8.95 -9.03 -10.09
N GLU A 366 7.79 -9.32 -10.67
CA GLU A 366 7.74 -10.14 -11.87
C GLU A 366 6.96 -9.38 -12.94
N SER A 367 7.64 -9.20 -14.07
CA SER A 367 7.02 -8.64 -15.27
C SER A 367 6.32 -9.77 -16.03
N PRO A 368 5.20 -9.49 -16.71
CA PRO A 368 4.56 -10.49 -17.53
C PRO A 368 5.52 -10.96 -18.64
N ILE A 369 5.51 -12.26 -18.95
CA ILE A 369 6.23 -12.80 -20.10
C ILE A 369 5.42 -12.44 -21.35
N LEU A 370 6.02 -11.65 -22.24
CA LEU A 370 5.34 -11.19 -23.45
C LEU A 370 5.05 -12.35 -24.42
N ILE A 371 3.85 -12.33 -25.01
CA ILE A 371 3.46 -13.24 -26.09
C ILE A 371 3.87 -12.62 -27.42
N GLY A 372 5.11 -12.86 -27.84
CA GLY A 372 5.68 -12.26 -29.05
C GLY A 372 5.47 -10.73 -29.10
N ASP A 373 5.12 -10.20 -30.27
CA ASP A 373 4.84 -8.77 -30.47
C ASP A 373 3.34 -8.41 -30.33
N THR A 374 2.55 -9.30 -29.75
CA THR A 374 1.08 -9.12 -29.67
C THR A 374 0.67 -7.98 -28.75
N GLY A 375 1.59 -7.49 -27.90
CA GLY A 375 1.33 -6.50 -26.85
C GLY A 375 0.61 -7.05 -25.62
N TYR A 376 0.45 -8.37 -25.57
CA TYR A 376 -0.07 -9.09 -24.43
C TYR A 376 1.05 -9.84 -23.71
N GLY A 377 0.90 -10.03 -22.41
CA GLY A 377 1.80 -10.87 -21.63
C GLY A 377 1.05 -11.78 -20.67
N ILE A 378 1.72 -12.84 -20.24
CA ILE A 378 1.20 -13.79 -19.25
C ILE A 378 2.05 -13.71 -18.00
N ARG A 379 1.37 -13.66 -16.86
CA ARG A 379 1.98 -13.67 -15.54
C ARG A 379 1.52 -14.91 -14.78
N TRP A 380 2.49 -15.70 -14.31
CA TRP A 380 2.25 -16.70 -13.28
C TRP A 380 2.73 -16.15 -11.95
N GLU A 381 2.03 -16.52 -10.88
CA GLU A 381 2.25 -15.91 -9.56
C GLU A 381 2.83 -16.93 -8.58
N ASP A 382 2.19 -18.10 -8.51
CA ASP A 382 2.53 -19.16 -7.56
C ASP A 382 2.87 -20.48 -8.26
N THR A 383 2.97 -20.47 -9.59
CA THR A 383 3.27 -21.65 -10.41
C THR A 383 4.39 -21.35 -11.40
N SER A 384 5.11 -22.39 -11.82
CA SER A 384 6.18 -22.22 -12.79
C SER A 384 5.62 -21.84 -14.17
N PRO A 385 6.21 -20.83 -14.84
CA PRO A 385 5.86 -20.49 -16.21
C PRO A 385 5.99 -21.69 -17.15
N VAL A 386 5.10 -21.75 -18.14
CA VAL A 386 5.20 -22.72 -19.25
C VAL A 386 5.58 -22.00 -20.55
N PRO A 387 6.19 -22.71 -21.52
CA PRO A 387 6.51 -22.12 -22.82
C PRO A 387 5.29 -21.51 -23.50
N LEU A 388 5.47 -20.33 -24.09
CA LEU A 388 4.41 -19.58 -24.79
C LEU A 388 4.39 -19.83 -26.31
N ASP A 389 5.11 -20.86 -26.77
CA ASP A 389 5.35 -21.11 -28.20
C ASP A 389 4.03 -21.27 -28.98
N GLY A 390 3.85 -20.44 -29.99
CA GLY A 390 2.69 -20.46 -30.89
C GLY A 390 1.43 -19.79 -30.32
N LEU A 391 1.46 -19.20 -29.12
CA LEU A 391 0.32 -18.43 -28.60
C LEU A 391 0.09 -17.14 -29.38
N ASP A 392 1.14 -16.54 -29.96
CA ASP A 392 1.03 -15.40 -30.86
C ASP A 392 0.16 -15.73 -32.09
N SER A 393 0.42 -16.88 -32.70
CA SER A 393 -0.33 -17.42 -33.84
C SER A 393 -1.74 -17.84 -33.42
N ALA A 394 -1.90 -18.39 -32.22
CA ALA A 394 -3.19 -18.76 -31.65
C ALA A 394 -4.10 -17.54 -31.44
N LEU A 395 -3.55 -16.43 -30.93
CA LEU A 395 -4.27 -15.17 -30.76
C LEU A 395 -4.67 -14.58 -32.12
N ALA A 396 -3.77 -14.62 -33.11
CA ALA A 396 -4.03 -14.11 -34.46
C ALA A 396 -5.12 -14.91 -35.20
N ALA A 397 -5.23 -16.22 -34.95
CA ALA A 397 -6.24 -17.08 -35.56
C ALA A 397 -7.68 -16.83 -35.05
N GLY A 398 -7.84 -16.05 -33.99
CA GLY A 398 -9.13 -15.79 -33.36
C GLY A 398 -9.51 -16.85 -32.32
N GLY A 399 -10.45 -16.49 -31.44
CA GLY A 399 -10.84 -17.33 -30.30
C GLY A 399 -12.29 -17.79 -30.36
N VAL A 400 -12.58 -18.88 -29.65
CA VAL A 400 -13.93 -19.41 -29.41
C VAL A 400 -14.45 -18.83 -28.09
N ALA A 401 -15.59 -18.15 -28.15
CA ALA A 401 -16.28 -17.66 -26.96
C ALA A 401 -17.22 -18.73 -26.39
N LEU A 402 -17.20 -18.89 -25.07
CA LEU A 402 -18.08 -19.76 -24.29
C LEU A 402 -18.70 -18.96 -23.15
N TRP A 403 -20.02 -18.94 -23.08
CA TRP A 403 -20.77 -18.23 -22.03
C TRP A 403 -21.12 -19.18 -20.88
N THR A 404 -20.89 -18.73 -19.65
CA THR A 404 -20.98 -19.60 -18.48
C THR A 404 -22.40 -19.79 -17.98
N GLY A 405 -23.32 -18.85 -18.28
CA GLY A 405 -24.63 -18.73 -17.67
C GLY A 405 -24.60 -18.07 -16.27
N VAL A 406 -23.42 -17.77 -15.74
CA VAL A 406 -23.23 -17.18 -14.41
C VAL A 406 -23.23 -15.66 -14.54
N THR A 407 -24.13 -15.01 -13.80
CA THR A 407 -24.28 -13.56 -13.83
C THR A 407 -23.99 -12.91 -12.47
N VAL A 408 -23.47 -11.68 -12.50
CA VAL A 408 -23.22 -10.82 -11.33
C VAL A 408 -23.84 -9.45 -11.55
N ARG A 409 -24.37 -8.84 -10.47
CA ARG A 409 -24.92 -7.49 -10.52
C ARG A 409 -23.83 -6.44 -10.31
N SER A 410 -24.07 -5.22 -10.81
CA SER A 410 -23.27 -4.05 -10.42
C SER A 410 -23.19 -3.94 -8.90
N GLY A 411 -21.96 -3.82 -8.37
CA GLY A 411 -21.70 -3.73 -6.93
C GLY A 411 -21.61 -5.06 -6.20
N GLU A 412 -21.96 -6.19 -6.84
CA GLU A 412 -21.73 -7.51 -6.26
C GLU A 412 -20.25 -7.86 -6.31
N THR A 413 -19.71 -8.33 -5.18
CA THR A 413 -18.32 -8.79 -5.10
C THR A 413 -18.21 -10.25 -5.57
N PHE A 414 -17.14 -10.56 -6.29
CA PHE A 414 -16.79 -11.90 -6.77
C PHE A 414 -15.30 -12.19 -6.51
N GLU A 415 -14.78 -11.64 -5.43
CA GLU A 415 -13.37 -11.74 -5.07
C GLU A 415 -12.97 -13.18 -4.69
N ASP A 416 -13.92 -13.94 -4.18
CA ASP A 416 -13.81 -15.36 -3.93
C ASP A 416 -13.66 -16.17 -5.24
N LEU A 417 -14.32 -15.79 -6.34
CA LEU A 417 -14.11 -16.41 -7.66
C LEU A 417 -12.63 -16.31 -8.07
N GLN A 418 -12.01 -15.14 -7.91
CA GLN A 418 -10.63 -14.92 -8.31
C GLN A 418 -9.66 -15.87 -7.60
N LEU A 419 -9.81 -15.96 -6.27
CA LEU A 419 -8.97 -16.84 -5.45
C LEU A 419 -9.30 -18.31 -5.72
N TRP A 420 -10.56 -18.64 -5.99
CA TRP A 420 -10.98 -19.98 -6.37
C TRP A 420 -10.31 -20.41 -7.68
N LEU A 421 -10.37 -19.60 -8.72
CA LEU A 421 -9.73 -19.91 -10.01
C LEU A 421 -8.22 -20.12 -9.82
N ALA A 422 -7.57 -19.25 -9.04
CA ALA A 422 -6.14 -19.35 -8.76
C ALA A 422 -5.73 -20.61 -7.99
N THR A 423 -6.64 -21.23 -7.25
CA THR A 423 -6.34 -22.37 -6.35
C THR A 423 -7.09 -23.65 -6.71
N SER A 424 -7.85 -23.64 -7.81
CA SER A 424 -8.56 -24.81 -8.35
C SER A 424 -8.07 -25.24 -9.73
N LEU A 425 -7.41 -24.35 -10.47
CA LEU A 425 -6.94 -24.61 -11.83
C LEU A 425 -5.43 -24.83 -11.88
N SER A 426 -5.02 -25.90 -12.57
CA SER A 426 -3.63 -26.09 -12.96
C SER A 426 -3.23 -25.04 -13.99
N GLN A 427 -2.00 -24.51 -13.90
CA GLN A 427 -1.48 -23.49 -14.81
C GLN A 427 -2.36 -22.22 -14.88
N PHE A 428 -3.03 -21.88 -13.79
CA PHE A 428 -3.65 -20.57 -13.63
C PHE A 428 -2.61 -19.46 -13.82
N CYS A 429 -2.98 -18.45 -14.60
CA CYS A 429 -2.16 -17.29 -14.88
C CYS A 429 -3.04 -16.05 -15.04
N ARG A 430 -2.39 -14.90 -15.13
CA ARG A 430 -3.03 -13.64 -15.47
C ARG A 430 -2.56 -13.17 -16.82
N MET A 431 -3.51 -12.93 -17.72
CA MET A 431 -3.25 -12.24 -18.96
C MET A 431 -3.20 -10.75 -18.68
N GLU A 432 -2.20 -10.05 -19.21
CA GLU A 432 -1.99 -8.61 -19.07
C GLU A 432 -1.82 -7.93 -20.43
N GLY A 433 -2.18 -6.66 -20.51
CA GLY A 433 -2.06 -5.86 -21.71
C GLY A 433 -2.85 -4.55 -21.59
N ASP A 434 -2.68 -3.68 -22.56
CA ASP A 434 -3.45 -2.43 -22.63
C ASP A 434 -4.93 -2.75 -22.92
N PRO A 435 -5.87 -2.35 -22.05
CA PRO A 435 -7.30 -2.63 -22.21
C PRO A 435 -7.92 -1.85 -23.38
N ASP A 436 -7.31 -0.74 -23.79
CA ASP A 436 -7.75 0.07 -24.92
C ASP A 436 -7.10 -0.39 -26.25
N ARG A 437 -6.16 -1.34 -26.18
CA ARG A 437 -5.53 -1.91 -27.38
C ARG A 437 -6.55 -2.72 -28.19
N PRO A 438 -6.69 -2.44 -29.50
CA PRO A 438 -7.48 -3.29 -30.37
C PRO A 438 -6.79 -4.66 -30.50
N GLY A 439 -7.54 -5.73 -30.25
CA GLY A 439 -7.00 -7.07 -30.36
C GLY A 439 -8.01 -8.17 -30.06
N PRO A 440 -7.57 -9.43 -30.20
CA PRO A 440 -8.44 -10.61 -30.06
C PRO A 440 -8.91 -10.84 -28.62
N VAL A 441 -8.22 -10.28 -27.61
CA VAL A 441 -8.55 -10.44 -26.19
C VAL A 441 -9.11 -9.15 -25.64
N ARG A 442 -10.31 -9.23 -25.06
CA ARG A 442 -10.93 -8.13 -24.32
C ARG A 442 -10.51 -8.18 -22.86
N LEU A 443 -9.59 -7.31 -22.48
CA LEU A 443 -9.18 -7.15 -21.09
C LEU A 443 -10.16 -6.22 -20.35
N PRO A 444 -10.41 -6.46 -19.05
CA PRO A 444 -11.15 -5.51 -18.23
C PRO A 444 -10.31 -4.24 -18.04
N LYS A 445 -10.95 -3.12 -17.63
CA LYS A 445 -10.28 -1.82 -17.41
C LYS A 445 -9.06 -1.87 -16.47
N ARG A 446 -8.96 -2.90 -15.62
CA ARG A 446 -7.79 -3.15 -14.77
C ARG A 446 -6.60 -3.77 -15.51
N SER A 447 -6.64 -3.81 -16.85
CA SER A 447 -5.54 -4.25 -17.73
C SER A 447 -5.11 -5.70 -17.55
N SER A 448 -5.95 -6.53 -16.93
CA SER A 448 -5.62 -7.94 -16.68
C SER A 448 -6.84 -8.83 -16.45
N ALA A 449 -6.79 -10.04 -17.00
CA ALA A 449 -7.84 -11.05 -16.90
C ALA A 449 -7.29 -12.38 -16.34
N GLU A 450 -8.12 -13.09 -15.59
CA GLU A 450 -7.89 -14.47 -15.16
C GLU A 450 -7.80 -15.40 -16.39
N ALA A 451 -6.79 -16.26 -16.43
CA ALA A 451 -6.53 -17.12 -17.59
C ALA A 451 -5.92 -18.47 -17.20
N ILE A 452 -5.90 -19.40 -18.17
CA ILE A 452 -5.11 -20.64 -18.09
C ILE A 452 -4.36 -20.88 -19.40
N VAL A 453 -3.15 -21.43 -19.30
CA VAL A 453 -2.37 -21.89 -20.45
C VAL A 453 -2.31 -23.42 -20.45
N LEU A 454 -2.73 -24.03 -21.56
CA LEU A 454 -2.71 -25.47 -21.78
C LEU A 454 -1.98 -25.78 -23.09
N GLY A 455 -0.72 -26.17 -23.00
CA GLY A 455 0.14 -26.39 -24.17
C GLY A 455 0.24 -25.12 -25.01
N ARG A 456 -0.17 -25.19 -26.28
CA ARG A 456 -0.18 -24.04 -27.21
C ARG A 456 -1.54 -23.34 -27.28
N SER A 457 -2.34 -23.46 -26.23
CA SER A 457 -3.68 -22.92 -26.13
C SER A 457 -3.85 -22.10 -24.87
N LEU A 458 -4.73 -21.12 -24.93
CA LEU A 458 -4.97 -20.15 -23.87
C LEU A 458 -6.47 -19.97 -23.70
N ALA A 459 -6.95 -19.80 -22.47
CA ALA A 459 -8.32 -19.33 -22.23
C ALA A 459 -8.32 -18.19 -21.23
N CYS A 460 -9.08 -17.14 -21.53
CA CYS A 460 -9.18 -15.92 -20.70
C CYS A 460 -10.62 -15.68 -20.28
N LEU A 461 -10.83 -15.33 -19.01
CA LEU A 461 -12.10 -14.87 -18.48
C LEU A 461 -12.44 -13.49 -19.07
N MET A 462 -13.70 -13.30 -19.41
CA MET A 462 -14.25 -12.03 -19.87
C MET A 462 -15.62 -11.80 -19.24
N THR A 463 -16.10 -10.56 -19.29
CA THR A 463 -17.44 -10.19 -18.82
C THR A 463 -18.17 -9.39 -19.88
N GLU A 464 -19.45 -9.67 -20.09
CA GLU A 464 -20.30 -8.88 -20.99
C GLU A 464 -21.58 -8.46 -20.29
N ARG A 465 -21.97 -7.19 -20.50
CA ARG A 465 -23.23 -6.67 -19.97
C ARG A 465 -24.38 -7.30 -20.75
N ARG A 466 -25.25 -8.00 -20.05
CA ARG A 466 -26.46 -8.60 -20.61
C ARG A 466 -27.63 -7.66 -20.58
N GLU A 467 -27.80 -7.00 -19.44
CA GLU A 467 -28.95 -6.15 -19.17
C GLU A 467 -28.49 -4.88 -18.45
N HIS A 468 -29.23 -3.80 -18.67
CA HIS A 468 -29.08 -2.55 -17.94
C HIS A 468 -30.47 -2.09 -17.50
N ASP A 469 -30.65 -1.91 -16.21
CA ASP A 469 -31.83 -1.29 -15.64
C ASP A 469 -31.57 0.22 -15.50
N GLU A 470 -32.26 1.03 -16.29
CA GLU A 470 -32.14 2.49 -16.25
C GLU A 470 -32.75 3.10 -14.98
N ALA A 471 -33.78 2.46 -14.41
CA ALA A 471 -34.49 2.96 -13.23
C ALA A 471 -33.67 2.75 -11.96
N GLU A 472 -32.99 1.62 -11.83
CA GLU A 472 -32.13 1.31 -10.69
C GLU A 472 -30.66 1.70 -10.93
N SER A 473 -30.30 2.11 -12.15
CA SER A 473 -28.92 2.33 -12.59
C SER A 473 -28.01 1.11 -12.37
N THR A 474 -28.59 -0.10 -12.38
CA THR A 474 -27.86 -1.36 -12.19
C THR A 474 -27.63 -2.06 -13.53
N SER A 475 -26.58 -2.88 -13.61
CA SER A 475 -26.30 -3.70 -14.79
C SER A 475 -26.10 -5.14 -14.36
N LEU A 476 -26.56 -6.06 -15.20
CA LEU A 476 -26.29 -7.48 -15.06
C LEU A 476 -25.20 -7.89 -16.03
N TRP A 477 -24.13 -8.47 -15.50
CA TRP A 477 -22.97 -8.91 -16.27
C TRP A 477 -22.90 -10.43 -16.26
N GLU A 478 -22.60 -11.05 -17.39
CA GLU A 478 -22.34 -12.48 -17.48
C GLU A 478 -20.85 -12.75 -17.64
N PHE A 479 -20.34 -13.76 -16.93
CA PHE A 479 -19.01 -14.29 -17.18
C PHE A 479 -18.99 -15.12 -18.46
N GLY A 480 -18.02 -14.84 -19.32
CA GLY A 480 -17.68 -15.64 -20.48
C GLY A 480 -16.21 -16.04 -20.44
N VAL A 481 -15.84 -16.97 -21.31
CA VAL A 481 -14.46 -17.40 -21.49
C VAL A 481 -14.14 -17.37 -22.97
N GLN A 482 -12.99 -16.84 -23.33
CA GLN A 482 -12.49 -16.84 -24.70
C GLN A 482 -11.27 -17.75 -24.80
N GLY A 483 -11.38 -18.81 -25.60
CA GLY A 483 -10.31 -19.79 -25.83
C GLY A 483 -9.61 -19.60 -27.16
N PHE A 484 -8.29 -19.74 -27.18
CA PHE A 484 -7.41 -19.54 -28.33
C PHE A 484 -6.51 -20.76 -28.55
N GLY A 485 -6.16 -21.02 -29.80
CA GLY A 485 -5.25 -22.11 -30.16
C GLY A 485 -5.94 -23.45 -30.44
N PRO A 486 -5.17 -24.50 -30.77
CA PRO A 486 -5.69 -25.79 -31.22
C PRO A 486 -6.62 -26.46 -30.19
N ASP A 487 -6.34 -26.28 -28.90
CA ASP A 487 -7.13 -26.80 -27.78
C ASP A 487 -7.86 -25.67 -27.04
N GLY A 488 -8.04 -24.50 -27.68
CA GLY A 488 -8.64 -23.31 -27.08
C GLY A 488 -10.05 -23.58 -26.53
N LYS A 489 -10.85 -24.41 -27.22
CA LYS A 489 -12.17 -24.83 -26.71
C LYS A 489 -12.05 -25.63 -25.41
N ALA A 490 -11.11 -26.58 -25.33
CA ALA A 490 -10.91 -27.39 -24.12
C ALA A 490 -10.41 -26.55 -22.94
N ALA A 491 -9.52 -25.59 -23.20
CA ALA A 491 -9.11 -24.59 -22.21
C ALA A 491 -10.31 -23.73 -21.75
N ALA A 492 -11.15 -23.28 -22.69
CA ALA A 492 -12.34 -22.50 -22.36
C ALA A 492 -13.36 -23.29 -21.54
N ASP A 493 -13.61 -24.55 -21.89
CA ASP A 493 -14.48 -25.45 -21.15
C ASP A 493 -13.98 -25.66 -19.71
N THR A 494 -12.66 -25.81 -19.53
CA THR A 494 -12.03 -25.98 -18.21
C THR A 494 -12.25 -24.76 -17.32
N LEU A 495 -11.93 -23.56 -17.82
CA LEU A 495 -12.09 -22.33 -17.06
C LEU A 495 -13.58 -22.02 -16.80
N ALA A 496 -14.47 -22.23 -17.78
CA ALA A 496 -15.91 -22.03 -17.61
C ALA A 496 -16.51 -23.02 -16.59
N ALA A 497 -16.04 -24.27 -16.57
CA ALA A 497 -16.45 -25.25 -15.57
C ALA A 497 -16.07 -24.81 -14.16
N ALA A 498 -14.88 -24.22 -13.97
CA ALA A 498 -14.46 -23.68 -12.68
C ALA A 498 -15.31 -22.50 -12.22
N VAL A 499 -15.70 -21.59 -13.12
CA VAL A 499 -16.64 -20.49 -12.82
C VAL A 499 -18.01 -21.03 -12.39
N ARG A 500 -18.55 -22.01 -13.12
CA ARG A 500 -19.85 -22.64 -12.77
C ARG A 500 -19.78 -23.40 -11.44
N ALA A 501 -18.65 -24.06 -11.16
CA ALA A 501 -18.44 -24.74 -9.88
C ALA A 501 -18.43 -23.75 -8.71
N TRP A 502 -17.72 -22.61 -8.85
CA TRP A 502 -17.74 -21.54 -7.87
C TRP A 502 -19.16 -21.03 -7.59
N ASP A 503 -19.92 -20.71 -8.65
CA ASP A 503 -21.28 -20.18 -8.51
C ASP A 503 -22.22 -21.16 -7.77
N ARG A 504 -22.10 -22.46 -8.08
CA ARG A 504 -22.93 -23.50 -7.49
C ARG A 504 -22.55 -23.80 -6.04
N GLU A 505 -21.26 -23.85 -5.72
CA GLU A 505 -20.76 -24.47 -4.50
C GLU A 505 -20.24 -23.46 -3.47
N LEU A 506 -19.74 -22.30 -3.90
CA LEU A 506 -18.95 -21.41 -3.04
C LEU A 506 -19.53 -20.00 -2.91
N ARG A 507 -20.05 -19.42 -4.01
CA ARG A 507 -20.56 -18.05 -4.04
C ARG A 507 -21.58 -17.82 -2.92
N ASN A 508 -21.27 -16.89 -2.02
CA ASN A 508 -22.06 -16.55 -0.83
C ASN A 508 -22.27 -17.69 0.19
N ARG A 509 -21.48 -18.77 0.11
CA ARG A 509 -21.63 -19.98 0.95
C ARG A 509 -20.38 -20.36 1.74
N ALA A 510 -19.20 -20.07 1.21
CA ALA A 510 -17.94 -20.54 1.78
C ALA A 510 -16.82 -19.51 1.63
N THR A 511 -16.00 -19.40 2.67
CA THR A 511 -14.77 -18.58 2.66
C THR A 511 -13.58 -19.54 2.78
N PRO A 512 -12.50 -19.34 2.01
CA PRO A 512 -11.34 -20.23 2.09
C PRO A 512 -10.63 -20.08 3.43
N ARG A 513 -9.95 -21.14 3.86
CA ARG A 513 -9.07 -21.16 5.02
C ARG A 513 -7.63 -21.32 4.56
N LEU A 514 -6.76 -20.42 5.03
CA LEU A 514 -5.33 -20.41 4.77
C LEU A 514 -4.61 -20.99 6.00
N THR A 515 -3.70 -21.93 5.75
CA THR A 515 -2.75 -22.43 6.75
C THR A 515 -1.35 -22.11 6.25
N VAL A 516 -0.67 -21.20 6.93
CA VAL A 516 0.67 -20.71 6.56
C VAL A 516 1.70 -21.44 7.43
N MET A 517 2.60 -22.18 6.78
CA MET A 517 3.55 -23.09 7.40
C MET A 517 4.97 -22.76 6.94
N PRO A 518 6.03 -23.11 7.71
CA PRO A 518 7.41 -22.91 7.26
C PRO A 518 7.71 -23.61 5.91
N ALA A 519 8.52 -23.00 5.05
CA ALA A 519 8.93 -23.54 3.74
C ALA A 519 9.44 -24.99 3.81
N GLY A 520 10.17 -25.36 4.87
CA GLY A 520 10.71 -26.70 5.05
C GLY A 520 9.71 -27.77 5.50
N THR A 521 8.41 -27.48 5.60
CA THR A 521 7.43 -28.47 6.05
C THR A 521 7.23 -29.56 4.99
N PRO A 522 7.38 -30.86 5.28
CA PRO A 522 7.17 -31.92 4.29
C PRO A 522 5.70 -32.04 3.85
N ASP A 523 5.48 -32.53 2.61
CA ASP A 523 4.14 -32.72 2.03
C ASP A 523 3.21 -33.56 2.91
N SER A 524 3.75 -34.58 3.59
CA SER A 524 3.00 -35.45 4.49
C SER A 524 2.45 -34.76 5.74
N ALA A 525 2.96 -33.56 6.06
CA ALA A 525 2.52 -32.76 7.20
C ALA A 525 1.60 -31.60 6.78
N LEU A 526 1.36 -31.42 5.49
CA LEU A 526 0.44 -30.39 5.01
C LEU A 526 -1.02 -30.83 5.18
N PRO A 527 -1.93 -29.94 5.60
CA PRO A 527 -3.36 -30.20 5.51
C PRO A 527 -3.82 -30.33 4.05
N ALA A 528 -5.00 -30.91 3.86
CA ALA A 528 -5.62 -30.96 2.53
C ALA A 528 -5.93 -29.56 1.99
N GLY A 529 -5.61 -29.34 0.72
CA GLY A 529 -5.85 -28.08 0.01
C GLY A 529 -4.83 -27.84 -1.09
N HIS A 530 -4.94 -26.67 -1.73
CA HIS A 530 -3.98 -26.22 -2.72
C HIS A 530 -2.77 -25.57 -2.05
N VAL A 531 -1.57 -26.03 -2.38
CA VAL A 531 -0.32 -25.54 -1.79
C VAL A 531 0.26 -24.45 -2.68
N VAL A 532 0.45 -23.27 -2.10
CA VAL A 532 1.17 -22.15 -2.69
C VAL A 532 2.57 -22.10 -2.07
N GLU A 533 3.58 -22.32 -2.90
CA GLU A 533 4.99 -22.28 -2.49
C GLU A 533 5.50 -20.84 -2.54
N LYS A 534 6.02 -20.36 -1.40
CA LYS A 534 6.68 -19.06 -1.27
C LYS A 534 8.10 -19.25 -0.70
N PRO A 535 9.00 -18.27 -0.84
CA PRO A 535 10.38 -18.38 -0.37
C PRO A 535 10.54 -18.83 1.10
N ASP A 536 9.76 -18.25 2.01
CA ASP A 536 9.80 -18.54 3.45
C ASP A 536 8.68 -19.49 3.91
N ARG A 537 7.61 -19.67 3.11
CA ARG A 537 6.38 -20.36 3.52
C ARG A 537 5.79 -21.30 2.49
N ARG A 538 5.07 -22.30 3.01
CA ARG A 538 4.07 -23.07 2.28
C ARG A 538 2.70 -22.63 2.77
N ILE A 539 1.86 -22.09 1.88
CA ILE A 539 0.51 -21.61 2.21
C ILE A 539 -0.50 -22.61 1.64
N VAL A 540 -1.20 -23.33 2.51
CA VAL A 540 -2.29 -24.21 2.09
C VAL A 540 -3.59 -23.43 2.06
N VAL A 541 -4.20 -23.30 0.87
CA VAL A 541 -5.54 -22.75 0.67
C VAL A 541 -6.53 -23.89 0.57
N SER A 542 -7.45 -23.95 1.52
CA SER A 542 -8.50 -24.98 1.60
C SER A 542 -9.88 -24.35 1.44
N TRP A 543 -10.74 -25.01 0.68
CA TRP A 543 -12.13 -24.59 0.43
C TRP A 543 -13.11 -25.52 1.15
N PRO A 544 -14.03 -24.98 1.97
CA PRO A 544 -15.10 -25.77 2.58
C PRO A 544 -15.88 -26.61 1.56
N GLY A 545 -16.23 -27.84 1.91
CA GLY A 545 -16.92 -28.78 1.00
C GLY A 545 -16.06 -29.43 -0.11
N ARG A 546 -14.93 -28.83 -0.52
CA ARG A 546 -13.96 -29.43 -1.46
C ARG A 546 -12.89 -30.25 -0.73
N ASP A 547 -12.25 -29.63 0.25
CA ASP A 547 -11.03 -30.17 0.87
C ASP A 547 -11.29 -30.81 2.25
N GLU A 548 -12.47 -30.56 2.84
CA GLU A 548 -12.86 -31.06 4.17
C GLU A 548 -13.08 -32.59 4.22
N ALA A 549 -13.38 -33.22 3.09
CA ALA A 549 -13.59 -34.67 3.01
C ALA A 549 -12.30 -35.50 3.24
N ALA A 550 -11.12 -34.87 3.25
CA ALA A 550 -9.84 -35.54 3.47
C ALA A 550 -9.25 -35.34 4.89
N GLY A 551 -9.85 -34.48 5.73
CA GLY A 551 -9.25 -34.03 6.99
C GLY A 551 -9.62 -34.82 8.26
N LEU A 552 -10.54 -35.78 8.20
CA LEU A 552 -11.04 -36.50 9.39
C LEU A 552 -10.22 -37.73 9.83
N ALA A 553 -9.09 -38.02 9.17
CA ALA A 553 -8.28 -39.22 9.45
C ALA A 553 -6.97 -38.97 10.22
N VAL A 554 -6.73 -37.76 10.75
CA VAL A 554 -5.52 -37.50 11.55
C VAL A 554 -5.90 -36.87 12.90
N GLY A 555 -5.80 -37.68 13.97
CA GLY A 555 -5.57 -37.16 15.32
C GLY A 555 -6.75 -37.15 16.30
N ARG A 556 -7.46 -38.27 16.50
CA ARG A 556 -8.00 -38.60 17.84
C ARG A 556 -7.14 -39.70 18.47
N ASN A 557 -5.91 -39.35 18.85
CA ASN A 557 -5.28 -40.04 19.98
C ASN A 557 -5.78 -39.35 21.24
N THR A 558 -6.94 -39.77 21.71
CA THR A 558 -7.29 -39.59 23.13
C THR A 558 -6.34 -40.44 23.94
N THR A 559 -5.44 -39.76 24.65
CA THR A 559 -4.79 -40.25 25.85
C THR A 559 -5.85 -40.82 26.79
N GLN A 560 -5.78 -42.11 27.07
CA GLN A 560 -6.48 -42.73 28.18
C GLN A 560 -5.50 -43.68 28.87
N GLU A 561 -4.66 -43.10 29.72
CA GLU A 561 -4.00 -43.82 30.82
C GLU A 561 -4.67 -43.39 32.12
N GLY A 562 -5.20 -44.38 32.86
CA GLY A 562 -5.13 -44.41 34.32
C GLY A 562 -6.45 -44.35 35.11
N LEU A 563 -6.65 -45.41 35.93
CA LEU A 563 -7.41 -45.52 37.20
C LEU A 563 -8.93 -45.78 37.04
N ASP A 564 -9.59 -46.74 37.72
CA ASP A 564 -9.28 -47.56 38.90
C ASP A 564 -10.26 -48.76 39.02
N GLU A 565 -9.85 -49.79 39.79
CA GLU A 565 -10.62 -50.71 40.66
C GLU A 565 -11.81 -51.56 40.14
N GLN A 566 -11.57 -52.87 39.90
CA GLN A 566 -11.95 -54.03 40.74
C GLN A 566 -11.82 -55.36 39.99
#